data_AF-A0A317P038-F1
#
_entry.id   AF-A0A317P038-F1
#
_cell.length_a   1.000
_cell.length_b   1.000
_cell.length_c   1.000
_cell.angle_alpha   90.00
_cell.angle_beta   90.00
_cell.angle_gamma   90.00
#
_symmetry.space_group_name_H-M   'P 1'
#
loop_
_entity.id
_entity.type
_entity.pdbx_description
1 polymer ?
#
loop_
_entity_poly.entity_id
_entity_poly.type
_entity_poly.pdbx_seq_one_letter_code
_entity_poly.pdbx_strand_id
1 'polypeptide(L)'
;MTSRAIRAALLAGTACTAMILAAPTAAAVELAPGVRCDGAECVNDNDEAYVVYGQVTCSVLTTPPWTDLSQPAPPPTPTVQYQGWSMVLEPHTTGTVRAGCAGGLDMGWTLGGADPQSRPPTGSAG
;
A
#
# COMPACT_ATOMS: atom_id res chain seq x y z
N MET A 1 52.82 41.03 25.16
CA MET A 1 52.21 42.37 24.97
C MET A 1 52.07 42.56 23.47
N THR A 2 50.93 42.68 22.81
CA THR A 2 49.53 42.96 23.16
C THR A 2 48.63 42.37 22.07
N SER A 3 47.49 41.85 22.51
CA SER A 3 46.43 41.17 21.76
C SER A 3 45.72 42.04 20.72
N ARG A 4 45.24 41.42 19.62
CA ARG A 4 43.99 41.84 18.95
C ARG A 4 43.17 40.62 18.52
N ALA A 5 42.01 40.48 19.15
CA ALA A 5 40.99 39.52 18.82
C ALA A 5 40.24 39.96 17.55
N ILE A 6 39.98 39.02 16.64
CA ILE A 6 38.93 39.16 15.63
C ILE A 6 37.90 38.08 15.92
N ARG A 7 36.78 38.52 16.50
CA ARG A 7 35.54 37.75 16.55
C ARG A 7 34.90 37.87 15.16
N ALA A 8 34.80 36.76 14.45
CA ALA A 8 33.90 36.64 13.31
C ALA A 8 33.08 35.37 13.50
N ALA A 9 31.91 35.55 14.10
CA ALA A 9 30.85 34.57 14.04
C ALA A 9 30.25 34.63 12.63
N LEU A 10 30.36 33.54 11.88
CA LEU A 10 29.40 33.27 10.80
C LEU A 10 28.77 31.92 11.09
N LEU A 11 27.54 32.00 11.57
CA LEU A 11 26.57 30.92 11.49
C LEU A 11 26.33 30.60 10.01
N ALA A 12 26.76 29.43 9.57
CA ALA A 12 26.17 28.77 8.41
C ALA A 12 25.49 27.51 8.93
N GLY A 13 24.30 27.70 9.49
CA GLY A 13 23.38 26.62 9.76
C GLY A 13 22.90 26.07 8.42
N THR A 14 23.56 25.02 7.94
CA THR A 14 22.96 24.13 6.95
C THR A 14 21.85 23.36 7.65
N ALA A 15 20.64 23.94 7.60
CA ALA A 15 19.43 23.17 7.79
C ALA A 15 19.37 22.17 6.63
N CYS A 16 19.87 20.94 6.86
CA CYS A 16 19.39 19.81 6.11
C CYS A 16 17.91 19.68 6.46
N THR A 17 17.06 20.31 5.66
CA THR A 17 15.64 19.99 5.60
C THR A 17 15.56 18.58 5.05
N ALA A 18 15.85 17.59 5.90
CA ALA A 18 15.39 16.23 5.68
C ALA A 18 13.87 16.36 5.64
N MET A 19 13.32 16.44 4.45
CA MET A 19 11.94 16.01 4.25
C MET A 19 11.96 14.55 4.66
N ILE A 20 11.66 14.31 5.93
CA ILE A 20 11.24 13.02 6.43
C ILE A 20 9.89 12.83 5.75
N LEU A 21 9.93 12.41 4.48
CA LEU A 21 8.91 11.52 3.96
C LEU A 21 8.96 10.37 4.95
N ALA A 22 8.01 10.36 5.88
CA ALA A 22 7.71 9.16 6.63
C ALA A 22 7.28 8.15 5.56
N ALA A 23 8.25 7.45 4.98
CA ALA A 23 7.98 6.16 4.40
C ALA A 23 7.20 5.42 5.49
N PRO A 24 5.99 4.90 5.21
CA PRO A 24 5.33 4.06 6.17
C PRO A 24 6.38 3.02 6.56
N THR A 25 6.75 2.99 7.84
CA THR A 25 7.68 1.99 8.34
C THR A 25 7.00 0.66 8.02
N ALA A 26 7.42 0.04 6.93
CA ALA A 26 7.10 -1.33 6.60
C ALA A 26 7.81 -2.19 7.64
N ALA A 27 7.27 -2.17 8.86
CA ALA A 27 7.57 -3.20 9.82
C ALA A 27 6.85 -4.44 9.28
N ALA A 28 7.55 -5.56 9.19
CA ALA A 28 6.94 -6.82 8.82
C ALA A 28 5.70 -7.05 9.71
N VAL A 29 4.52 -7.11 9.09
CA VAL A 29 3.26 -7.33 9.78
C VAL A 29 3.04 -8.84 9.87
N GLU A 30 2.99 -9.38 11.08
CA GLU A 30 2.57 -10.75 11.31
C GLU A 30 1.04 -10.82 11.19
N LEU A 31 0.55 -11.52 10.17
CA LEU A 31 -0.89 -11.63 9.85
C LEU A 31 -1.53 -12.81 10.57
N ALA A 32 -0.77 -13.88 10.74
CA ALA A 32 -1.09 -15.08 11.48
C ALA A 32 0.22 -15.68 12.00
N PRO A 33 0.19 -16.59 13.00
CA PRO A 33 1.40 -17.26 13.46
C PRO A 33 2.20 -17.84 12.28
N GLY A 34 3.46 -17.43 12.11
CA GLY A 34 4.34 -17.89 11.03
C GLY A 34 4.04 -17.32 9.63
N VAL A 35 3.04 -16.45 9.48
CA VAL A 35 2.76 -15.71 8.24
C VAL A 35 3.04 -14.23 8.44
N ARG A 36 4.09 -13.73 7.79
CA ARG A 36 4.51 -12.32 7.86
C ARG A 36 4.56 -11.67 6.49
N CYS A 37 4.23 -10.40 6.40
CA CYS A 37 4.40 -9.63 5.17
C CYS A 37 5.20 -8.34 5.41
N ASP A 38 6.17 -8.07 4.54
CA ASP A 38 6.90 -6.80 4.45
C ASP A 38 6.56 -6.12 3.12
N GLY A 39 5.70 -5.11 3.19
CA GLY A 39 5.08 -4.56 2.00
C GLY A 39 4.40 -5.66 1.18
N ALA A 40 4.68 -5.71 -0.12
CA ALA A 40 4.06 -6.67 -1.02
C ALA A 40 4.65 -8.09 -0.91
N GLU A 41 5.70 -8.32 -0.12
CA GLU A 41 6.31 -9.64 0.02
C GLU A 41 5.81 -10.33 1.29
N CYS A 42 5.31 -11.56 1.16
CA CYS A 42 4.79 -12.36 2.26
C CYS A 42 5.55 -13.68 2.36
N VAL A 43 5.81 -14.12 3.59
CA VAL A 43 6.47 -15.39 3.92
C VAL A 43 5.54 -16.24 4.76
N ASN A 44 5.44 -17.52 4.44
CA ASN A 44 4.76 -18.54 5.24
C ASN A 44 5.79 -19.56 5.71
N ASP A 45 6.11 -19.54 7.01
CA ASP A 45 7.02 -20.48 7.65
C ASP A 45 6.28 -21.71 8.25
N ASN A 46 4.99 -21.90 7.93
CA ASN A 46 4.18 -23.03 8.40
C ASN A 46 4.20 -24.21 7.43
N ASP A 47 3.78 -25.37 7.94
CA ASP A 47 3.59 -26.62 7.18
C ASP A 47 2.27 -26.68 6.39
N GLU A 48 1.37 -25.71 6.56
CA GLU A 48 0.13 -25.60 5.80
C GLU A 48 0.06 -24.33 4.95
N ALA A 49 -0.73 -24.39 3.87
CA ALA A 49 -0.94 -23.24 3.00
C ALA A 49 -1.88 -22.23 3.66
N TYR A 50 -1.60 -20.95 3.45
CA TYR A 50 -2.43 -19.84 3.93
C TYR A 50 -3.00 -19.05 2.75
N VAL A 51 -4.23 -18.58 2.90
CA VAL A 51 -4.83 -17.58 2.01
C VAL A 51 -4.59 -16.21 2.64
N VAL A 52 -3.70 -15.42 2.05
CA VAL A 52 -3.47 -14.02 2.41
C VAL A 52 -4.43 -13.16 1.60
N TYR A 53 -5.09 -12.20 2.24
CA TYR A 53 -6.06 -11.33 1.59
C TYR A 53 -5.94 -9.87 2.04
N GLY A 54 -6.50 -8.98 1.24
CA GLY A 54 -6.49 -7.55 1.52
C GLY A 54 -7.38 -6.76 0.57
N GLN A 55 -7.15 -5.45 0.54
CA GLN A 55 -7.90 -4.53 -0.31
C GLN A 55 -6.94 -3.64 -1.10
N VAL A 56 -7.30 -3.36 -2.35
CA VAL A 56 -6.71 -2.30 -3.18
C VAL A 56 -7.65 -1.12 -3.22
N THR A 57 -7.11 0.08 -3.08
CA THR A 57 -7.78 1.35 -3.34
C THR A 57 -7.28 1.91 -4.66
N CYS A 58 -8.18 2.09 -5.60
CA CYS A 58 -7.90 2.55 -6.96
C CYS A 58 -8.57 3.90 -7.20
N SER A 59 -7.78 4.90 -7.58
CA SER A 59 -8.32 6.15 -8.11
C SER A 59 -8.50 6.02 -9.61
N VAL A 60 -9.73 6.05 -10.11
CA VAL A 60 -10.06 5.94 -11.55
C VAL A 60 -10.76 7.20 -12.04
N LEU A 61 -10.60 7.53 -13.33
CA LEU A 61 -11.40 8.57 -13.98
C LEU A 61 -12.64 7.93 -14.57
N THR A 62 -13.82 8.32 -14.07
CA THR A 62 -15.09 7.91 -14.65
C THR A 62 -15.64 9.04 -15.51
N THR A 63 -16.07 8.72 -16.73
CA THR A 63 -16.79 9.67 -17.57
C THR A 63 -18.28 9.38 -17.41
N PRO A 64 -19.11 10.37 -17.06
CA PRO A 64 -20.55 10.15 -16.99
C PRO A 64 -21.09 9.70 -18.35
N PRO A 65 -22.15 8.88 -18.39
CA PRO A 65 -22.80 8.53 -19.65
C PRO A 65 -23.31 9.80 -20.33
N TRP A 66 -23.10 9.91 -21.64
CA TRP A 66 -23.66 11.00 -22.44
C TRP A 66 -25.15 10.76 -22.61
N THR A 67 -25.96 11.54 -21.90
CA THR A 67 -27.42 11.46 -21.98
C THR A 67 -28.01 12.42 -23.02
N ASP A 68 -27.25 13.43 -23.45
CA ASP A 68 -27.70 14.42 -24.42
C ASP A 68 -26.53 14.86 -25.34
N LEU A 69 -26.66 14.62 -26.65
CA LEU A 69 -25.66 14.99 -27.66
C LEU A 69 -25.66 16.49 -28.01
N SER A 70 -26.66 17.25 -27.53
CA SER A 70 -26.74 18.70 -27.74
C SER A 70 -25.93 19.50 -26.72
N GLN A 71 -25.41 18.84 -25.67
CA GLN A 71 -24.56 19.45 -24.66
C GLN A 71 -23.08 19.04 -24.82
N PRO A 72 -22.13 19.88 -24.36
CA PRO A 72 -20.73 19.49 -24.26
C PRO A 72 -20.56 18.26 -23.37
N ALA A 73 -19.55 17.45 -23.71
CA ALA A 73 -19.13 16.30 -22.91
C ALA A 73 -18.94 16.69 -21.44
N PRO A 74 -19.52 15.96 -20.47
CA PRO A 74 -19.18 16.18 -19.08
C PRO A 74 -17.70 15.80 -18.85
N PRO A 75 -16.96 16.56 -18.03
CA PRO A 75 -15.58 16.23 -17.72
C PRO A 75 -15.49 14.91 -16.93
N PRO A 76 -14.41 14.13 -17.11
CA PRO A 76 -14.18 12.94 -16.30
C PRO A 76 -13.95 13.34 -14.83
N THR A 77 -14.51 12.55 -13.91
CA THR A 77 -14.44 12.78 -12.47
C THR A 77 -13.60 11.70 -11.79
N PRO A 78 -12.67 12.05 -10.88
CA PRO A 78 -11.95 11.05 -10.09
C PRO A 78 -12.91 10.33 -9.15
N THR A 79 -12.89 9.01 -9.20
CA THR A 79 -13.69 8.11 -8.36
C THR A 79 -12.76 7.14 -7.66
N VAL A 80 -13.03 6.84 -6.39
CA VAL A 80 -12.29 5.81 -5.64
C VAL A 80 -13.04 4.50 -5.73
N GLN A 81 -12.36 3.45 -6.18
CA GLN A 81 -12.85 2.07 -6.21
C GLN A 81 -12.04 1.21 -5.25
N TYR A 82 -12.70 0.25 -4.62
CA TYR A 82 -12.07 -0.72 -3.73
C TYR A 82 -12.22 -2.11 -4.32
N GLN A 83 -11.13 -2.86 -4.38
CA GLN A 83 -11.12 -4.23 -4.91
C GLN A 83 -10.46 -5.16 -3.90
N GLY A 84 -11.16 -6.25 -3.55
CA GLY A 84 -10.58 -7.31 -2.73
C GLY A 84 -9.58 -8.11 -3.56
N TRP A 85 -8.49 -8.55 -2.92
CA TRP A 85 -7.54 -9.48 -3.52
C TRP A 85 -7.21 -10.59 -2.52
N SER A 86 -6.82 -11.74 -3.05
CA SER A 86 -6.28 -12.83 -2.26
C SER A 86 -5.22 -13.59 -3.05
N MET A 87 -4.32 -14.26 -2.33
CA MET A 87 -3.35 -15.18 -2.89
C MET A 87 -3.15 -16.36 -1.94
N VAL A 88 -2.81 -17.51 -2.51
CA VAL A 88 -2.37 -18.67 -1.75
C VAL A 88 -0.87 -18.56 -1.53
N LEU A 89 -0.43 -18.73 -0.30
CA LEU A 89 0.96 -18.78 0.11
C LEU A 89 1.26 -20.20 0.61
N GLU A 90 1.94 -20.96 -0.23
CA GLU A 90 2.27 -22.36 0.00
C GLU A 90 3.18 -22.54 1.23
N PRO A 91 3.23 -23.74 1.85
CA PRO A 91 4.10 -24.02 2.99
C PRO A 91 5.57 -23.69 2.71
N HIS A 92 6.25 -23.06 3.66
CA HIS A 92 7.68 -22.72 3.58
C HIS A 92 8.05 -21.91 2.32
N THR A 93 7.16 -21.03 1.85
CA THR A 93 7.38 -20.22 0.66
C THR A 93 7.33 -18.72 0.92
N THR A 94 7.94 -17.99 -0.01
CA THR A 94 7.81 -16.54 -0.16
C THR A 94 6.99 -16.25 -1.41
N GLY A 95 6.02 -15.36 -1.29
CA GLY A 95 5.17 -14.93 -2.38
C GLY A 95 5.02 -13.41 -2.42
N THR A 96 4.75 -12.88 -3.60
CA THR A 96 4.55 -11.44 -3.80
C THR A 96 3.09 -11.16 -4.09
N VAL A 97 2.49 -10.26 -3.31
CA VAL A 97 1.17 -9.68 -3.53
C VAL A 97 1.15 -9.01 -4.90
N ARG A 98 0.36 -9.56 -5.81
CA ARG A 98 0.09 -8.98 -7.13
C ARG A 98 -1.29 -8.33 -7.11
N ALA A 99 -1.39 -7.22 -6.41
CA ALA A 99 -2.59 -6.40 -6.37
C ALA A 99 -2.44 -5.22 -7.33
N GLY A 100 -3.49 -4.90 -8.09
CA GLY A 100 -3.40 -3.93 -9.17
C GLY A 100 -4.76 -3.29 -9.48
N CYS A 101 -4.73 -2.08 -10.02
CA CYS A 101 -5.90 -1.38 -10.51
C CYS A 101 -6.01 -1.51 -12.03
N ALA A 102 -7.15 -1.94 -12.55
CA ALA A 102 -7.44 -1.83 -13.97
C ALA A 102 -7.76 -0.37 -14.31
N GLY A 103 -6.83 0.33 -14.98
CA GLY A 103 -7.04 1.72 -15.44
C GLY A 103 -7.00 2.79 -14.34
N GLY A 104 -6.38 2.50 -13.19
CA GLY A 104 -6.20 3.47 -12.11
C GLY A 104 -5.06 4.47 -12.36
N LEU A 105 -5.24 5.70 -11.89
CA LEU A 105 -4.21 6.76 -11.86
C LEU A 105 -3.27 6.58 -10.67
N ASP A 106 -3.83 6.23 -9.51
CA ASP A 106 -3.11 5.99 -8.26
C ASP A 106 -3.60 4.69 -7.61
N MET A 107 -2.69 4.01 -6.92
CA MET A 107 -2.95 2.75 -6.23
C MET A 107 -2.44 2.81 -4.80
N GLY A 108 -3.33 2.52 -3.85
CA GLY A 108 -2.99 2.13 -2.49
C GLY A 108 -3.42 0.68 -2.25
N TRP A 109 -2.80 0.00 -1.30
CA TRP A 109 -3.24 -1.33 -0.91
C TRP A 109 -3.01 -1.55 0.59
N THR A 110 -3.79 -2.45 1.17
CA THR A 110 -3.73 -2.82 2.58
C THR A 110 -3.81 -4.34 2.74
N LEU A 111 -3.15 -4.86 3.76
CA LEU A 111 -3.30 -6.24 4.21
C LEU A 111 -4.54 -6.36 5.08
N GLY A 112 -5.36 -7.37 4.84
CA GLY A 112 -6.54 -7.70 5.63
C GLY A 112 -6.26 -8.77 6.68
N GLY A 113 -5.57 -9.84 6.28
CA GLY A 113 -5.24 -10.97 7.16
C GLY A 113 -4.74 -12.20 6.40
N ALA A 114 -4.58 -13.30 7.12
CA ALA A 114 -4.24 -14.60 6.57
C ALA A 114 -5.03 -15.71 7.29
N ASP A 115 -5.67 -16.60 6.53
CA ASP A 115 -6.40 -17.75 7.06
C ASP A 115 -5.81 -19.07 6.52
N PRO A 116 -5.80 -20.16 7.32
CA PRO A 116 -5.43 -21.48 6.82
C PRO A 116 -6.32 -21.90 5.65
N GLN A 117 -5.74 -22.38 4.55
CA GLN A 117 -6.51 -22.85 3.39
C GLN A 117 -7.39 -24.07 3.71
N SER A 118 -6.99 -24.83 4.73
CA SER A 118 -7.74 -25.97 5.28
C SER A 118 -9.07 -25.56 5.93
N ARG A 119 -9.24 -24.27 6.27
CA ARG A 119 -10.47 -23.74 6.86
C ARG A 119 -11.50 -23.50 5.76
N PRO A 120 -12.74 -24.02 5.89
CA PRO A 120 -13.81 -23.69 4.94
C PRO A 120 -13.97 -22.16 4.87
N PRO A 121 -14.22 -21.57 3.69
CA PRO A 121 -14.47 -20.14 3.58
C PRO A 121 -15.65 -19.80 4.50
N THR A 122 -15.42 -18.97 5.51
CA THR A 122 -16.46 -18.40 6.36
C THR A 122 -17.15 -17.26 5.60
N GLY A 123 -17.78 -17.61 4.48
CA GLY A 123 -18.61 -16.73 3.68
C GLY A 123 -20.04 -17.24 3.70
N SER A 124 -20.88 -16.57 4.49
CA SER A 124 -22.30 -16.87 4.67
C SER A 124 -23.00 -16.99 3.31
N ALA A 125 -23.63 -18.14 3.07
CA ALA A 125 -24.72 -18.22 2.12
C ALA A 125 -25.87 -17.36 2.69
N GLY A 126 -25.98 -16.13 2.18
CA GLY A 126 -27.17 -15.29 2.31
C GLY A 126 -28.13 -15.59 1.18
#